data_AF-A0A1A7R0T0-F1
#
_entry.id   AF-A0A1A7R0T0-F1
#
_cell.length_a   1.000
_cell.length_b   1.000
_cell.length_c   1.000
_cell.angle_alpha   90.00
_cell.angle_beta   90.00
_cell.angle_gamma   90.00
#
_symmetry.space_group_name_H-M   'P 1'
#
loop_
_entity.id
_entity.type
_entity.pdbx_description
1 polymer ?
#
loop_
_entity_poly.entity_id
_entity_poly.type
_entity_poly.pdbx_seq_one_letter_code
_entity_poly.pdbx_strand_id
1 'polypeptide(L)'
;MTLVYSCQKDGTSSDDDGGLPDFVSAKGFGNSDEDPEGTPLLLPPGITLDSPIYTYNRFDETDCGGHAMEGEPGKETLVPLCFAFKNNTNSKISVELPPGLIVVSDNKEVQNGILIEKLTIEVPEGQYLFSPIKAYCLNDTRSIPGVGTDFKYKAEIVTTYQPMLDLLQKLDTKKLTTGNLEQNAVITAKVQSLIWNIENKGKLDAYNQAVFNGLEDKS
;
A
#
# COMPACT_ATOMS: atom_id res chain seq x y z
N MET A 1 -16.73 -15.85 14.14
CA MET A 1 -15.61 -16.55 13.51
C MET A 1 -14.74 -15.48 12.91
N THR A 2 -13.67 -15.08 13.61
CA THR A 2 -12.81 -13.97 13.20
C THR A 2 -11.82 -14.48 12.16
N LEU A 3 -12.07 -14.16 10.89
CA LEU A 3 -11.08 -14.35 9.83
C LEU A 3 -10.03 -13.24 9.96
N VAL A 4 -8.94 -13.55 10.65
CA VAL A 4 -7.73 -12.72 10.62
C VAL A 4 -7.00 -13.08 9.33
N TYR A 5 -7.20 -12.31 8.26
CA TYR A 5 -6.36 -12.40 7.07
C TYR A 5 -5.04 -11.67 7.37
N SER A 6 -4.21 -12.28 8.21
CA SER A 6 -2.79 -11.94 8.30
C SER A 6 -2.07 -12.63 7.13
N CYS A 7 -1.14 -11.94 6.47
CA CYS A 7 -0.08 -12.56 5.66
C CYS A 7 0.83 -13.40 6.58
N GLN A 8 0.28 -14.47 7.16
CA GLN A 8 1.03 -15.47 7.85
C GLN A 8 1.43 -16.52 6.82
N LYS A 9 2.73 -16.79 6.77
CA LYS A 9 3.36 -17.74 5.88
C LYS A 9 2.81 -19.14 6.14
N ASP A 10 1.85 -19.59 5.33
CA ASP A 10 1.57 -21.02 5.20
C ASP A 10 2.63 -21.62 4.27
N GLY A 11 3.63 -22.25 4.89
CA GLY A 11 4.71 -22.93 4.20
C GLY A 11 4.17 -24.09 3.37
N THR A 12 3.99 -23.88 2.08
CA THR A 12 3.89 -24.96 1.09
C THR A 12 4.80 -24.66 -0.08
N SER A 13 6.02 -25.20 0.00
CA SER A 13 6.93 -25.33 -1.13
C SER A 13 6.26 -26.24 -2.16
N SER A 14 6.02 -25.74 -3.36
CA SER A 14 5.65 -26.56 -4.51
C SER A 14 6.77 -26.44 -5.54
N ASP A 15 7.66 -27.42 -5.53
CA ASP A 15 8.55 -27.73 -6.64
C ASP A 15 7.71 -28.42 -7.72
N ASP A 16 7.56 -27.84 -8.93
CA ASP A 16 7.96 -28.50 -10.20
C ASP A 16 7.67 -27.66 -11.48
N ASP A 17 8.68 -27.71 -12.36
CA ASP A 17 8.70 -27.75 -13.83
C ASP A 17 8.30 -26.56 -14.74
N GLY A 18 9.21 -26.28 -15.70
CA GLY A 18 8.91 -25.58 -16.96
C GLY A 18 9.60 -24.22 -17.16
N GLY A 19 10.88 -24.23 -17.55
CA GLY A 19 11.72 -23.04 -17.81
C GLY A 19 11.11 -22.01 -18.75
N LEU A 20 10.45 -21.01 -18.17
CA LEU A 20 10.40 -19.64 -18.66
C LEU A 20 11.65 -18.93 -18.14
N PRO A 21 12.17 -17.88 -18.80
CA PRO A 21 13.21 -17.07 -18.16
C PRO A 21 12.70 -16.65 -16.78
N ASP A 22 13.50 -16.92 -15.75
CA ASP A 22 13.18 -16.53 -14.37
C ASP A 22 12.79 -15.06 -14.40
N PHE A 23 11.51 -14.80 -14.16
CA PHE A 23 11.04 -13.42 -14.14
C PHE A 23 11.78 -12.72 -12.99
N VAL A 24 12.44 -11.62 -13.30
CA VAL A 24 13.17 -10.82 -12.31
C VAL A 24 12.27 -9.69 -11.86
N SER A 25 11.93 -9.67 -10.57
CA SER A 25 11.16 -8.59 -9.95
C SER A 25 11.86 -7.26 -10.11
N ALA A 26 11.07 -6.18 -10.21
CA ALA A 26 11.59 -4.83 -10.15
C ALA A 26 12.29 -4.57 -8.80
N LYS A 27 13.20 -3.60 -8.76
CA LYS A 27 13.89 -3.24 -7.52
C LYS A 27 12.89 -2.84 -6.44
N GLY A 28 13.06 -3.34 -5.23
CA GLY A 28 12.16 -3.11 -4.10
C GLY A 28 10.83 -3.88 -4.11
N PHE A 29 10.57 -4.69 -5.14
CA PHE A 29 9.39 -5.56 -5.27
C PHE A 29 9.75 -7.02 -4.98
N GLY A 30 8.79 -7.80 -4.49
CA GLY A 30 8.99 -9.23 -4.23
C GLY A 30 10.21 -9.48 -3.36
N ASN A 31 11.14 -10.31 -3.87
CA ASN A 31 12.39 -10.68 -3.21
C ASN A 31 13.54 -9.66 -3.34
N SER A 32 13.32 -8.51 -3.99
CA SER A 32 14.40 -7.54 -4.21
C SER A 32 14.70 -6.71 -2.96
N ASP A 33 15.95 -6.79 -2.51
CA ASP A 33 16.53 -5.97 -1.44
C ASP A 33 17.13 -4.63 -1.91
N GLU A 34 16.97 -4.31 -3.19
CA GLU A 34 17.37 -3.03 -3.76
C GLU A 34 16.32 -1.96 -3.50
N ASP A 35 16.74 -0.69 -3.49
CA ASP A 35 15.81 0.43 -3.37
C ASP A 35 14.92 0.53 -4.62
N PRO A 36 13.61 0.79 -4.46
CA PRO A 36 12.72 0.91 -5.59
C PRO A 36 13.06 2.10 -6.48
N GLU A 37 12.88 1.90 -7.78
CA GLU A 37 13.07 2.93 -8.79
C GLU A 37 11.73 3.58 -9.16
N GLY A 38 11.78 4.86 -9.50
CA GLY A 38 10.61 5.61 -9.89
C GLY A 38 10.85 7.12 -9.93
N THR A 39 9.77 7.87 -9.92
CA THR A 39 9.81 9.34 -9.82
C THR A 39 9.64 9.79 -8.38
N PRO A 40 10.31 10.88 -7.94
CA PRO A 40 10.09 11.42 -6.60
C PRO A 40 8.63 11.82 -6.35
N LEU A 41 8.11 11.58 -5.16
CA LEU A 41 6.86 12.16 -4.69
C LEU A 41 7.01 13.68 -4.61
N LEU A 42 6.14 14.41 -5.30
CA LEU A 42 6.11 15.87 -5.26
C LEU A 42 4.96 16.31 -4.35
N LEU A 43 5.31 16.95 -3.24
CA LEU A 43 4.34 17.59 -2.36
C LEU A 43 4.05 19.02 -2.82
N PRO A 44 2.82 19.54 -2.62
CA PRO A 44 2.52 20.93 -2.90
C PRO A 44 3.45 21.89 -2.13
N PRO A 45 3.77 23.06 -2.70
CA PRO A 45 4.55 24.08 -1.98
C PRO A 45 3.95 24.41 -0.62
N GLY A 46 4.78 24.46 0.41
CA GLY A 46 4.35 24.75 1.79
C GLY A 46 3.93 23.53 2.62
N ILE A 47 3.76 22.36 1.98
CA ILE A 47 3.57 21.08 2.66
C ILE A 47 4.91 20.38 2.85
N THR A 48 5.13 19.87 4.06
CA THR A 48 6.17 18.88 4.33
C THR A 48 5.54 17.61 4.90
N LEU A 49 6.14 16.46 4.58
CA LEU A 49 5.83 15.18 5.22
C LEU A 49 6.97 14.85 6.18
N ASP A 50 6.65 14.68 7.46
CA ASP A 50 7.66 14.32 8.45
C ASP A 50 8.15 12.89 8.21
N SER A 51 9.45 12.70 8.45
CA SER A 51 10.17 11.45 8.24
C SER A 51 11.08 11.19 9.44
N PRO A 52 11.21 9.94 9.93
CA PRO A 52 10.59 8.74 9.39
C PRO A 52 9.08 8.66 9.66
N ILE A 53 8.36 7.96 8.78
CA ILE A 53 6.96 7.58 8.95
C ILE A 53 6.93 6.33 9.82
N TYR A 54 6.01 6.28 10.79
CA TYR A 54 5.86 5.14 11.70
C TYR A 54 4.57 4.38 11.41
N THR A 55 4.53 3.11 11.83
CA THR A 55 3.28 2.37 11.83
C THR A 55 2.40 2.77 13.01
N TYR A 56 1.09 2.59 12.85
CA TYR A 56 0.14 2.82 13.92
C TYR A 56 -0.65 1.54 14.22
N ASN A 57 -1.15 1.46 15.45
CA ASN A 57 -2.04 0.43 15.91
C ASN A 57 -3.44 0.69 15.37
N ARG A 58 -3.86 -0.10 14.37
CA ARG A 58 -5.21 -0.02 13.77
C ARG A 58 -6.38 -0.23 14.75
N PHE A 59 -6.11 -0.75 15.95
CA PHE A 59 -7.11 -0.95 16.99
C PHE A 59 -7.15 0.19 18.01
N ASP A 60 -6.22 1.15 17.92
CA ASP A 60 -6.15 2.33 18.77
C ASP A 60 -6.29 3.60 17.91
N GLU A 61 -7.47 4.21 17.97
CA GLU A 61 -7.80 5.45 17.24
C GLU A 61 -6.93 6.65 17.65
N THR A 62 -6.18 6.55 18.76
CA THR A 62 -5.31 7.62 19.24
C THR A 62 -3.87 7.52 18.75
N ASP A 63 -3.45 6.37 18.23
CA ASP A 63 -2.03 6.09 17.94
C ASP A 63 -1.49 6.88 16.74
N CYS A 64 -2.38 7.40 15.87
CA CYS A 64 -2.03 8.35 14.80
C CYS A 64 -2.53 9.77 15.11
N GLY A 65 -2.17 10.28 16.29
CA GLY A 65 -2.47 11.67 16.70
C GLY A 65 -3.93 11.93 17.04
N GLY A 66 -4.74 10.89 17.32
CA GLY A 66 -6.15 11.04 17.66
C GLY A 66 -7.08 11.40 16.50
N HIS A 67 -6.60 11.33 15.25
CA HIS A 67 -7.43 11.62 14.08
C HIS A 67 -8.35 10.45 13.74
N ALA A 68 -9.64 10.77 13.53
CA ALA A 68 -10.66 9.78 13.21
C ALA A 68 -10.34 9.03 11.92
N MET A 69 -10.49 7.70 11.94
CA MET A 69 -10.33 6.81 10.77
C MET A 69 -11.50 6.93 9.75
N GLU A 70 -12.18 8.07 9.69
CA GLU A 70 -13.40 8.25 8.90
C GLU A 70 -13.10 8.43 7.41
N GLY A 71 -13.72 7.59 6.57
CA GLY A 71 -13.75 7.78 5.11
C GLY A 71 -12.78 6.94 4.26
N GLU A 72 -11.98 6.05 4.84
CA GLU A 72 -10.94 5.35 4.06
C GLU A 72 -11.42 4.08 3.34
N PRO A 73 -11.13 3.91 2.03
CA PRO A 73 -11.09 2.60 1.39
C PRO A 73 -10.09 1.69 2.13
N GLY A 74 -10.44 0.41 2.31
CA GLY A 74 -9.52 -0.57 2.88
C GLY A 74 -9.36 -0.50 4.39
N LYS A 75 -10.45 -0.62 5.16
CA LYS A 75 -10.34 -0.78 6.63
C LYS A 75 -9.40 -1.92 7.09
N GLU A 76 -9.01 -2.82 6.18
CA GLU A 76 -8.24 -4.04 6.40
C GLU A 76 -6.91 -4.14 5.60
N THR A 77 -6.15 -3.05 5.40
CA THR A 77 -4.84 -3.15 4.72
C THR A 77 -3.70 -3.63 5.63
N LEU A 78 -2.59 -4.00 5.00
CA LEU A 78 -1.53 -4.78 5.63
C LEU A 78 -0.34 -3.95 6.12
N VAL A 79 -0.12 -2.77 5.56
CA VAL A 79 0.93 -1.83 6.02
C VAL A 79 0.28 -0.54 6.54
N PRO A 80 -0.04 -0.46 7.85
CA PRO A 80 -0.66 0.72 8.46
C PRO A 80 0.40 1.78 8.77
N LEU A 81 0.24 3.00 8.25
CA LEU A 81 1.21 4.08 8.37
C LEU A 81 0.56 5.36 8.86
N CYS A 82 1.25 6.13 9.69
CA CYS A 82 0.79 7.44 10.15
C CYS A 82 1.62 8.55 9.48
N PHE A 83 1.02 9.21 8.48
CA PHE A 83 1.66 10.30 7.78
C PHE A 83 1.43 11.60 8.53
N ALA A 84 2.48 12.27 8.96
CA ALA A 84 2.38 13.59 9.59
C ALA A 84 2.71 14.68 8.56
N PHE A 85 1.68 15.29 8.00
CA PHE A 85 1.83 16.45 7.12
C PHE A 85 1.87 17.73 7.93
N LYS A 86 2.76 18.65 7.58
CA LYS A 86 2.77 20.01 8.13
C LYS A 86 2.50 21.01 7.03
N ASN A 87 1.49 21.85 7.24
CA ASN A 87 1.21 22.99 6.37
C ASN A 87 1.81 24.26 6.98
N ASN A 88 2.81 24.82 6.30
CA ASN A 88 3.51 26.03 6.73
C ASN A 88 2.92 27.32 6.12
N THR A 89 1.71 27.24 5.56
CA THR A 89 1.01 28.37 4.95
C THR A 89 -0.20 28.80 5.77
N ASN A 90 -0.76 29.96 5.44
CA ASN A 90 -1.97 30.53 6.03
C ASN A 90 -3.22 30.23 5.18
N SER A 91 -3.25 29.04 4.59
CA SER A 91 -4.40 28.54 3.85
C SER A 91 -4.39 27.02 3.86
N LYS A 92 -5.56 26.40 3.84
CA LYS A 92 -5.67 24.94 3.67
C LYS A 92 -5.09 24.50 2.32
N ILE A 93 -4.42 23.35 2.29
CA ILE A 93 -3.81 22.80 1.07
C ILE A 93 -4.29 21.36 0.88
N SER A 94 -4.70 21.03 -0.34
CA SER A 94 -4.99 19.66 -0.74
C SER A 94 -3.70 18.96 -1.16
N VAL A 95 -3.37 17.86 -0.50
CA VAL A 95 -2.27 16.95 -0.83
C VAL A 95 -2.83 15.77 -1.60
N GLU A 96 -2.25 15.47 -2.76
CA GLU A 96 -2.56 14.25 -3.50
C GLU A 96 -1.43 13.24 -3.38
N LEU A 97 -1.75 12.05 -2.88
CA LEU A 97 -0.86 10.90 -2.91
C LEU A 97 -1.25 10.03 -4.11
N PRO A 98 -0.37 9.87 -5.12
CA PRO A 98 -0.71 9.18 -6.35
C PRO A 98 -0.74 7.65 -6.16
N PRO A 99 -1.57 6.93 -6.94
CA PRO A 99 -1.44 5.48 -7.04
C PRO A 99 -0.03 5.15 -7.54
N GLY A 100 0.55 4.08 -6.98
CA GLY A 100 1.93 3.69 -7.22
C GLY A 100 2.95 4.32 -6.28
N LEU A 101 2.54 5.18 -5.33
CA LEU A 101 3.41 5.63 -4.24
C LEU A 101 3.87 4.41 -3.42
N ILE A 102 5.19 4.20 -3.36
CA ILE A 102 5.84 3.18 -2.56
C ILE A 102 6.29 3.80 -1.25
N VAL A 103 5.97 3.12 -0.16
CA VAL A 103 6.47 3.39 1.18
C VAL A 103 7.50 2.34 1.54
N VAL A 104 8.74 2.77 1.66
CA VAL A 104 9.91 1.90 1.79
C VAL A 104 10.23 1.71 3.26
N SER A 105 10.27 0.46 3.73
CA SER A 105 10.73 0.15 5.08
C SER A 105 12.24 0.32 5.17
N ASP A 106 12.74 0.82 6.31
CA ASP A 106 14.18 0.80 6.59
C ASP A 106 14.71 -0.59 6.98
N ASN A 107 13.81 -1.57 7.16
CA ASN A 107 14.12 -2.96 7.42
C ASN A 107 13.76 -3.85 6.22
N LYS A 108 14.77 -4.48 5.62
CA LYS A 108 14.62 -5.37 4.45
C LYS A 108 13.92 -6.69 4.74
N GLU A 109 13.69 -7.02 6.00
CA GLU A 109 12.87 -8.18 6.41
C GLU A 109 11.38 -7.83 6.51
N VAL A 110 11.04 -6.54 6.40
CA VAL A 110 9.68 -6.01 6.57
C VAL A 110 9.14 -5.50 5.23
N GLN A 111 7.83 -5.67 5.04
CA GLN A 111 7.10 -5.25 3.84
C GLN A 111 7.33 -3.77 3.51
N ASN A 112 7.70 -3.49 2.26
CA ASN A 112 7.35 -2.21 1.65
C ASN A 112 5.84 -2.17 1.44
N GLY A 113 5.28 -0.96 1.41
CA GLY A 113 3.89 -0.73 1.06
C GLY A 113 3.75 -0.10 -0.33
N ILE A 114 2.61 -0.34 -0.98
CA ILE A 114 2.19 0.39 -2.17
C ILE A 114 0.78 0.95 -2.01
N LEU A 115 0.60 2.21 -2.40
CA LEU A 115 -0.70 2.83 -2.52
C LEU A 115 -1.29 2.49 -3.90
N ILE A 116 -2.52 1.98 -3.95
CA ILE A 116 -3.14 1.54 -5.21
C ILE A 116 -4.22 2.50 -5.76
N GLU A 117 -4.73 3.39 -4.91
CA GLU A 117 -5.74 4.39 -5.27
C GLU A 117 -5.17 5.78 -4.96
N LYS A 118 -5.64 6.79 -5.69
CA LYS A 118 -5.31 8.18 -5.34
C LYS A 118 -5.94 8.52 -3.99
N LEU A 119 -5.15 9.09 -3.07
CA LEU A 119 -5.66 9.71 -1.85
C LEU A 119 -5.57 11.22 -1.95
N THR A 120 -6.62 11.91 -1.53
CA THR A 120 -6.68 13.37 -1.46
C THR A 120 -6.93 13.77 -0.02
N ILE A 121 -5.99 14.52 0.56
CA ILE A 121 -5.95 14.86 1.98
C ILE A 121 -5.94 16.38 2.11
N GLU A 122 -6.93 16.95 2.80
CA GLU A 122 -6.96 18.39 3.07
C GLU A 122 -6.19 18.71 4.35
N VAL A 123 -5.00 19.30 4.22
CA VAL A 123 -4.17 19.70 5.34
C VAL A 123 -4.55 21.13 5.78
N PRO A 124 -5.04 21.31 7.02
CA PRO A 124 -5.40 22.63 7.54
C PRO A 124 -4.19 23.56 7.64
N GLU A 125 -4.44 24.87 7.64
CA GLU A 125 -3.41 25.90 7.68
C GLU A 125 -2.59 25.90 8.98
N GLY A 126 -1.29 26.23 8.88
CA GLY A 126 -0.41 26.50 10.02
C GLY A 126 -0.18 25.37 11.02
N GLN A 127 -0.67 24.14 10.77
CA GLN A 127 -0.62 23.04 11.73
C GLN A 127 -0.27 21.70 11.10
N TYR A 128 -0.07 20.71 11.97
CA TYR A 128 0.07 19.32 11.59
C TYR A 128 -1.28 18.66 11.32
N LEU A 129 -1.30 17.74 10.36
CA LEU A 129 -2.33 16.74 10.18
C LEU A 129 -1.68 15.36 10.22
N PHE A 130 -2.12 14.53 11.15
CA PHE A 130 -1.78 13.11 11.15
C PHE A 130 -2.85 12.38 10.35
N SER A 131 -2.44 11.76 9.25
CA SER A 131 -3.31 10.98 8.38
C SER A 131 -2.95 9.50 8.51
N PRO A 132 -3.87 8.63 8.95
CA PRO A 132 -3.69 7.22 8.70
C PRO A 132 -3.60 7.01 7.18
N ILE A 133 -2.70 6.12 6.77
CA ILE A 133 -2.52 5.69 5.39
C ILE A 133 -2.39 4.18 5.40
N LYS A 134 -3.06 3.57 4.43
CA LYS A 134 -3.28 2.14 4.36
C LYS A 134 -2.76 1.61 3.05
N ALA A 135 -1.58 0.99 3.11
CA ALA A 135 -0.88 0.47 1.94
C ALA A 135 -0.96 -1.07 1.87
N TYR A 136 -0.87 -1.58 0.64
CA TYR A 136 -0.78 -3.02 0.36
C TYR A 136 0.66 -3.51 0.44
N CYS A 137 0.87 -4.77 0.80
CA CYS A 137 2.20 -5.39 0.84
C CYS A 137 2.81 -5.49 -0.56
N LEU A 138 4.09 -5.16 -0.67
CA LEU A 138 4.84 -5.15 -1.94
C LEU A 138 5.96 -6.20 -1.99
N ASN A 139 6.06 -7.09 -1.00
CA ASN A 139 7.11 -8.10 -0.95
C ASN A 139 6.56 -9.41 -0.36
N ASP A 140 5.96 -10.31 -1.13
CA ASP A 140 5.36 -11.56 -0.63
C ASP A 140 6.21 -12.40 0.34
N THR A 141 7.54 -12.30 0.29
CA THR A 141 8.45 -13.06 1.16
C THR A 141 8.82 -12.37 2.48
N ARG A 142 8.43 -11.11 2.67
CA ARG A 142 8.77 -10.32 3.87
C ARG A 142 7.68 -10.37 4.94
N SER A 143 8.06 -10.07 6.18
CA SER A 143 7.14 -10.03 7.31
C SER A 143 6.31 -8.75 7.30
N ILE A 144 5.03 -8.86 7.65
CA ILE A 144 4.17 -7.69 7.93
C ILE A 144 4.82 -6.86 9.05
N PRO A 145 4.78 -5.53 9.00
CA PRO A 145 5.24 -4.73 10.12
C PRO A 145 4.44 -4.99 11.39
N GLY A 146 5.10 -4.85 12.54
CA GLY A 146 4.43 -4.69 13.83
C GLY A 146 3.89 -3.26 14.00
N VAL A 147 3.44 -2.96 15.21
CA VAL A 147 2.90 -1.64 15.58
C VAL A 147 3.95 -0.81 16.32
N GLY A 148 3.92 0.51 16.14
CA GLY A 148 4.71 1.46 16.91
C GLY A 148 5.98 1.95 16.20
N THR A 149 6.89 2.54 16.97
CA THR A 149 8.02 3.33 16.45
C THR A 149 9.23 2.52 15.99
N ASP A 150 9.19 1.19 16.16
CA ASP A 150 10.28 0.29 15.79
C ASP A 150 10.32 0.02 14.27
N PHE A 151 9.23 0.33 13.56
CA PHE A 151 9.10 0.17 12.12
C PHE A 151 9.08 1.54 11.45
N LYS A 152 10.16 1.87 10.74
CA LYS A 152 10.33 3.18 10.10
C LYS A 152 10.21 3.06 8.59
N TYR A 153 9.60 4.08 8.02
CA TYR A 153 9.29 4.14 6.59
C TYR A 153 9.66 5.49 5.99
N LYS A 154 9.84 5.49 4.67
CA LYS A 154 9.94 6.70 3.85
C LYS A 154 8.95 6.61 2.68
N ALA A 155 8.31 7.71 2.34
CA ALA A 155 7.36 7.81 1.22
C ALA A 155 7.88 8.81 0.18
N GLU A 156 8.83 8.38 -0.64
CA GLU A 156 9.57 9.30 -1.53
C GLU A 156 9.48 8.89 -3.01
N ILE A 157 9.06 7.67 -3.33
CA ILE A 157 9.12 7.13 -4.70
C ILE A 157 7.73 6.73 -5.18
N VAL A 158 7.37 7.18 -6.37
CA VAL A 158 6.22 6.71 -7.14
C VAL A 158 6.74 5.79 -8.24
N THR A 159 6.27 4.55 -8.26
CA THR A 159 6.78 3.53 -9.18
C THR A 159 6.63 3.92 -10.64
N THR A 160 7.62 3.57 -11.46
CA THR A 160 7.54 3.60 -12.93
C THR A 160 7.48 2.19 -13.52
N TYR A 161 7.33 1.16 -12.69
CA TYR A 161 7.30 -0.23 -13.12
C TYR A 161 6.01 -0.55 -13.87
N GLN A 162 6.11 -0.64 -15.20
CA GLN A 162 4.95 -0.71 -16.10
C GLN A 162 3.92 -1.80 -15.76
N PRO A 163 4.31 -3.06 -15.44
CA PRO A 163 3.34 -4.07 -15.03
C PRO A 163 2.50 -3.70 -13.81
N MET A 164 3.09 -2.99 -12.83
CA MET A 164 2.35 -2.48 -11.69
C MET A 164 1.42 -1.34 -12.12
N LEU A 165 1.91 -0.40 -12.92
CA LEU A 165 1.09 0.69 -13.46
C LEU A 165 -0.13 0.16 -14.25
N ASP A 166 0.05 -0.89 -15.04
CA ASP A 166 -1.04 -1.54 -15.78
C ASP A 166 -2.07 -2.17 -14.84
N LEU A 167 -1.63 -2.79 -13.74
CA LEU A 167 -2.54 -3.29 -12.70
C LEU A 167 -3.29 -2.15 -12.01
N LEU A 168 -2.60 -1.06 -11.65
CA LEU A 168 -3.22 0.10 -11.00
C LEU A 168 -4.28 0.74 -11.89
N GLN A 169 -4.00 0.88 -13.20
CA GLN A 169 -4.97 1.38 -14.17
C GLN A 169 -6.21 0.47 -14.27
N LYS A 170 -6.02 -0.85 -14.23
CA LYS A 170 -7.13 -1.81 -14.20
C LYS A 170 -7.92 -1.73 -12.89
N LEU A 171 -7.26 -1.61 -11.75
CA LEU A 171 -7.89 -1.51 -10.43
C LEU A 171 -8.68 -0.21 -10.27
N ASP A 172 -8.30 0.87 -10.96
CA ASP A 172 -9.07 2.11 -10.93
C ASP A 172 -10.48 1.96 -11.53
N THR A 173 -10.75 0.92 -12.32
CA THR A 173 -12.11 0.63 -12.80
C THR A 173 -12.94 -0.16 -11.79
N LYS A 174 -12.34 -0.62 -10.68
CA LYS A 174 -12.96 -1.52 -9.71
C LYS A 174 -13.39 -0.81 -8.45
N LYS A 175 -14.48 -1.27 -7.85
CA LYS A 175 -14.96 -0.81 -6.55
C LYS A 175 -14.22 -1.57 -5.46
N LEU A 176 -13.30 -0.87 -4.79
CA LEU A 176 -12.40 -1.48 -3.80
C LEU A 176 -12.88 -1.32 -2.34
N THR A 177 -14.06 -0.73 -2.13
CA THR A 177 -14.71 -0.61 -0.83
C THR A 177 -16.23 -0.70 -0.98
N THR A 178 -16.90 -1.36 -0.02
CA THR A 178 -18.36 -1.53 -0.02
C THR A 178 -19.03 -0.98 1.23
N GLY A 179 -18.27 -0.35 2.13
CA GLY A 179 -18.75 0.07 3.46
C GLY A 179 -19.02 -1.09 4.42
N ASN A 180 -18.90 -2.35 3.98
CA ASN A 180 -18.99 -3.54 4.80
C ASN A 180 -17.59 -4.09 5.10
N LEU A 181 -17.27 -4.27 6.37
CA LEU A 181 -15.94 -4.70 6.82
C LEU A 181 -15.53 -6.09 6.29
N GLU A 182 -16.43 -7.06 6.36
CA GLU A 182 -16.15 -8.44 5.94
C GLU A 182 -15.90 -8.52 4.43
N GLN A 183 -16.72 -7.82 3.64
CA GLN A 183 -16.54 -7.73 2.19
C GLN A 183 -15.26 -6.98 1.83
N ASN A 184 -14.94 -5.90 2.55
CA ASN A 184 -13.69 -5.16 2.37
C ASN A 184 -12.48 -6.06 2.64
N ALA A 185 -12.50 -6.90 3.67
CA ALA A 185 -11.42 -7.87 3.93
C ALA A 185 -11.21 -8.82 2.75
N VAL A 186 -12.30 -9.34 2.16
CA VAL A 186 -12.24 -10.22 0.98
C VAL A 186 -11.69 -9.48 -0.24
N ILE A 187 -12.12 -8.25 -0.46
CA ILE A 187 -11.62 -7.41 -1.56
C ILE A 187 -10.12 -7.14 -1.38
N THR A 188 -9.70 -6.76 -0.17
CA THR A 188 -8.29 -6.52 0.16
C THR A 188 -7.45 -7.77 -0.09
N ALA A 189 -7.90 -8.96 0.33
CA ALA A 189 -7.19 -10.22 0.04
C ALA A 189 -7.04 -10.49 -1.46
N LYS A 190 -8.10 -10.26 -2.25
CA LYS A 190 -8.05 -10.38 -3.71
C LYS A 190 -7.06 -9.40 -4.32
N VAL A 191 -7.12 -8.12 -3.93
CA VAL A 191 -6.21 -7.11 -4.49
C VAL A 191 -4.76 -7.40 -4.09
N GLN A 192 -4.52 -7.85 -2.85
CA GLN A 192 -3.20 -8.27 -2.42
C GLN A 192 -2.64 -9.42 -3.27
N SER A 193 -3.46 -10.41 -3.64
CA SER A 193 -3.02 -11.51 -4.51
C SER A 193 -2.64 -11.01 -5.90
N LEU A 194 -3.35 -10.01 -6.44
CA LEU A 194 -3.02 -9.41 -7.74
C LEU A 194 -1.67 -8.70 -7.71
N ILE A 195 -1.38 -7.96 -6.64
CA ILE A 195 -0.09 -7.26 -6.45
C ILE A 195 1.04 -8.28 -6.38
N TRP A 196 0.90 -9.31 -5.55
CA TRP A 196 1.88 -10.40 -5.44
C TRP A 196 2.05 -11.20 -6.74
N ASN A 197 1.02 -11.26 -7.59
CA ASN A 197 1.18 -11.87 -8.90
C ASN A 197 2.03 -11.01 -9.83
N ILE A 198 1.81 -9.68 -9.84
CA ILE A 198 2.59 -8.75 -10.66
C ILE A 198 4.06 -8.70 -10.23
N GLU A 199 4.35 -8.67 -8.94
CA GLU A 199 5.75 -8.64 -8.48
C GLU A 199 6.52 -9.93 -8.78
N ASN A 200 5.83 -11.07 -8.91
CA ASN A 200 6.45 -12.38 -9.10
C ASN A 200 6.45 -12.86 -10.55
N LYS A 201 5.56 -12.30 -11.38
CA LYS A 201 5.37 -12.75 -12.77
C LYS A 201 5.40 -11.63 -13.80
N GLY A 202 5.33 -10.37 -13.36
CA GLY A 202 5.25 -9.19 -14.23
C GLY A 202 3.98 -9.11 -15.07
N LYS A 203 2.97 -9.95 -14.78
CA LYS A 203 1.67 -9.98 -15.47
C LYS A 203 0.66 -10.78 -14.65
N LEU A 204 -0.62 -10.53 -14.90
CA LEU A 204 -1.69 -11.37 -14.37
C LEU A 204 -1.69 -12.74 -15.09
N ASP A 205 -1.55 -13.83 -14.33
CA ASP A 205 -1.83 -15.17 -14.84
C ASP A 205 -3.35 -15.43 -14.96
N ALA A 206 -3.73 -16.58 -15.51
CA ALA A 206 -5.13 -16.91 -15.76
C ALA A 206 -5.99 -16.91 -14.47
N TYR A 207 -5.42 -17.35 -13.35
CA TYR A 207 -6.09 -17.35 -12.06
C TYR A 207 -6.31 -15.92 -11.56
N ASN A 208 -5.27 -15.09 -11.56
CA ASN A 208 -5.35 -13.71 -11.08
C ASN A 208 -6.16 -12.82 -12.04
N GLN A 209 -6.20 -13.13 -13.34
CA GLN A 209 -7.14 -12.48 -14.25
C GLN A 209 -8.60 -12.80 -13.88
N ALA A 210 -8.90 -14.03 -13.46
CA ALA A 210 -10.23 -14.38 -12.95
C ALA A 210 -10.54 -13.70 -11.60
N VAL A 211 -9.56 -13.59 -10.71
CA VAL A 211 -9.69 -12.83 -9.45
C VAL A 211 -10.04 -11.38 -9.73
N PHE A 212 -9.31 -10.72 -10.64
CA PHE A 212 -9.58 -9.35 -11.06
C PHE A 212 -10.98 -9.20 -11.67
N ASN A 213 -11.37 -10.11 -12.57
CA ASN A 213 -12.69 -10.08 -13.19
C ASN A 213 -13.83 -10.28 -12.18
N GLY A 214 -13.55 -10.94 -11.05
CA GLY A 214 -14.48 -11.13 -9.94
C GLY A 214 -14.55 -9.96 -8.95
N LEU A 215 -13.87 -8.83 -9.22
CA LEU A 215 -14.07 -7.56 -8.52
C LEU A 215 -15.19 -6.76 -9.20
N GLU A 216 -16.07 -6.17 -8.39
CA GLU A 216 -17.16 -5.29 -8.85
C GLU A 216 -16.58 -4.06 -9.56
N ASP A 217 -17.18 -3.64 -10.68
CA ASP A 217 -16.80 -2.41 -11.37
C ASP A 217 -17.35 -1.17 -10.65
N LYS A 218 -16.69 -0.02 -10.80
CA LYS A 218 -17.27 1.28 -10.41
C LYS A 218 -18.47 1.58 -11.33
N SER A 219 -19.54 2.11 -10.75
CA SER A 219 -20.76 2.56 -11.46
C SER A 219 -20.53 3.85 -12.24
#